data_AF-A0A3M0ZFF2-F1
#
_entry.id   AF-A0A3M0ZFF2-F1
#
_cell.length_a   1.000
_cell.length_b   1.000
_cell.length_c   1.000
_cell.angle_alpha   90.00
_cell.angle_beta   90.00
_cell.angle_gamma   90.00
#
_symmetry.space_group_name_H-M   'P 1'
#
loop_
_entity.id
_entity.type
_entity.pdbx_description
1 polymer ?
#
loop_
_entity_poly.entity_id
_entity_poly.type
_entity_poly.pdbx_seq_one_letter_code
_entity_poly.pdbx_strand_id
1 'polypeptide(L)'
;MAGKAKKRTKDAPTRLQKGKSPKKARSKPLGIYIRLAELMAEKGITVRELERLSGVSHTTISRLRRGWAKSIEFEHLAQICRVLGVTPGDVIVYHALDIWYPICLQGSVTIHLGSSALPDTLEGPVDAGKGFRETVGSFDVYSFAELTEFIGSFEQRVQVRVALCPTGEGDTFAQLHKGTATSILEEGGCHIILASPKANSLAEEVVCAAYGVPPFSRGVAESFPLAFAYDESRQNAMRSSLATFVPADRCGIVDTETHELVAHRSQPNNDTADDCGLVFVQRTPVPAAKRRHGDEDEGIVIALLGHGGPGTLGAARVLTSPEAAAALYPDELGEPRLYAIRAKYHTGTSDTPRDNRRLLSCSLVQP
;
A
#
# COMPACT_ATOMS: atom_id res chain seq x y z
N MET A 1 -9.27 -11.78 79.44
CA MET A 1 -8.46 -12.20 78.29
C MET A 1 -9.32 -12.13 77.02
N ALA A 2 -8.72 -11.69 75.92
CA ALA A 2 -9.29 -11.58 74.57
C ALA A 2 -10.08 -12.85 74.15
N GLY A 3 -11.14 -12.84 73.34
CA GLY A 3 -11.56 -11.91 72.31
C GLY A 3 -11.53 -12.62 70.95
N LYS A 4 -12.70 -12.95 70.37
CA LYS A 4 -13.09 -12.67 68.97
C LYS A 4 -14.38 -13.40 68.55
N ALA A 5 -15.35 -12.58 68.16
CA ALA A 5 -16.61 -12.95 67.52
C ALA A 5 -16.40 -13.40 66.06
N LYS A 6 -17.08 -14.48 65.65
CA LYS A 6 -17.17 -14.92 64.25
C LYS A 6 -18.20 -14.04 63.51
N LYS A 7 -17.69 -13.21 62.60
CA LYS A 7 -18.45 -12.29 61.74
C LYS A 7 -19.11 -13.09 60.61
N ARG A 8 -20.44 -13.04 60.53
CA ARG A 8 -21.21 -13.43 59.33
C ARG A 8 -20.93 -12.41 58.22
N THR A 9 -20.36 -12.84 57.11
CA THR A 9 -20.18 -12.02 55.90
C THR A 9 -21.46 -12.01 55.09
N LYS A 10 -21.95 -10.79 54.80
CA LYS A 10 -23.04 -10.53 53.84
C LYS A 10 -22.49 -10.75 52.43
N ASP A 11 -23.14 -11.61 51.66
CA ASP A 11 -22.96 -11.69 50.21
C ASP A 11 -23.52 -10.42 49.57
N ALA A 12 -22.66 -9.67 48.89
CA ALA A 12 -23.02 -8.55 48.04
C ALA A 12 -23.28 -9.06 46.61
N PRO A 13 -24.27 -8.50 45.87
CA PRO A 13 -24.57 -8.98 44.54
C PRO A 13 -23.43 -8.63 43.58
N THR A 14 -22.88 -9.67 42.95
CA THR A 14 -21.84 -9.59 41.93
C THR A 14 -22.31 -8.74 40.76
N ARG A 15 -21.73 -7.55 40.61
CA ARG A 15 -21.97 -6.64 39.50
C ARG A 15 -21.48 -7.33 38.22
N LEU A 16 -22.42 -7.88 37.43
CA LEU A 16 -22.18 -8.37 36.07
C LEU A 16 -21.39 -7.30 35.31
N GLN A 17 -20.13 -7.61 35.00
CA GLN A 17 -19.32 -6.80 34.12
C GLN A 17 -20.02 -6.80 32.76
N LYS A 18 -20.52 -5.64 32.34
CA LYS A 18 -21.01 -5.44 30.97
C LYS A 18 -19.83 -5.73 30.03
N GLY A 19 -19.84 -6.91 29.41
CA GLY A 19 -18.93 -7.23 28.32
C GLY A 19 -19.01 -6.14 27.27
N LYS A 20 -17.85 -5.62 26.82
CA LYS A 20 -17.78 -4.70 25.70
C LYS A 20 -18.50 -5.34 24.52
N SER A 21 -19.54 -4.69 24.02
CA SER A 21 -20.18 -5.05 22.76
C SER A 21 -19.11 -5.18 21.68
N PRO A 22 -19.21 -6.18 20.77
CA PRO A 22 -18.26 -6.33 19.68
C PRO A 22 -18.24 -5.02 18.87
N LYS A 23 -17.06 -4.44 18.67
CA LYS A 23 -16.90 -3.26 17.83
C LYS A 23 -17.41 -3.64 16.43
N LYS A 24 -18.48 -2.98 15.97
CA LYS A 24 -19.00 -3.12 14.60
C LYS A 24 -17.85 -3.10 13.60
N ALA A 25 -17.91 -3.99 12.61
CA ALA A 25 -17.06 -3.95 11.43
C ALA A 25 -16.95 -2.51 10.92
N ARG A 26 -15.71 -2.04 10.71
CA ARG A 26 -15.43 -0.65 10.38
C ARG A 26 -15.99 -0.36 8.98
N SER A 27 -17.09 0.41 8.92
CA SER A 27 -17.59 0.98 7.66
C SER A 27 -16.50 1.82 6.99
N LYS A 28 -16.51 1.88 5.66
CA LYS A 28 -15.65 2.77 4.86
C LYS A 28 -15.62 4.19 5.48
N PRO A 29 -14.46 4.84 5.57
CA PRO A 29 -14.33 6.14 6.22
C PRO A 29 -15.19 7.21 5.52
N LEU A 30 -15.46 8.34 6.17
CA LEU A 30 -16.36 9.36 5.59
C LEU A 30 -15.69 10.23 4.51
N GLY A 31 -14.36 10.16 4.37
CA GLY A 31 -13.60 10.98 3.43
C GLY A 31 -13.40 12.43 3.90
N ILE A 32 -13.93 12.81 5.06
CA ILE A 32 -13.81 14.16 5.62
C ILE A 32 -12.60 14.24 6.53
N TYR A 33 -11.72 15.20 6.24
CA TYR A 33 -10.48 15.42 6.94
C TYR A 33 -10.42 16.80 7.61
N ILE A 34 -9.99 16.86 8.88
CA ILE A 34 -9.87 18.11 9.65
C ILE A 34 -8.39 18.49 9.80
N ARG A 35 -7.97 19.53 9.08
CA ARG A 35 -6.59 20.05 8.99
C ARG A 35 -6.17 20.94 10.16
N LEU A 36 -6.91 20.93 11.27
CA LEU A 36 -6.68 21.88 12.34
C LEU A 36 -5.30 21.69 12.99
N ALA A 37 -4.77 20.46 13.03
CA ALA A 37 -3.44 20.20 13.59
C ALA A 37 -2.33 20.88 12.77
N GLU A 38 -2.41 20.79 11.44
CA GLU A 38 -1.45 21.36 10.50
C GLU A 38 -1.51 22.88 10.52
N LEU A 39 -2.71 23.45 10.38
CA LEU A 39 -2.89 24.90 10.37
C LEU A 39 -2.40 25.54 11.66
N MET A 40 -2.59 24.87 12.81
CA MET A 40 -2.04 25.34 14.07
C MET A 40 -0.51 25.30 14.11
N ALA A 41 0.10 24.24 13.57
CA ALA A 41 1.56 24.12 13.50
C ALA A 41 2.17 25.16 12.55
N GLU A 42 1.59 25.37 11.37
CA GLU A 42 1.99 26.38 10.39
C GLU A 42 1.94 27.80 10.97
N LYS A 43 0.94 28.08 11.82
CA LYS A 43 0.77 29.39 12.48
C LYS A 43 1.51 29.50 13.82
N GLY A 44 2.19 28.44 14.27
CA GLY A 44 2.90 28.40 15.55
C GLY A 44 2.00 28.59 16.78
N ILE A 45 0.71 28.27 16.69
CA ILE A 45 -0.28 28.51 17.75
C ILE A 45 -0.60 27.24 18.54
N THR A 46 -0.64 27.36 19.87
CA THR A 46 -0.99 26.23 20.74
C THR A 46 -2.50 26.09 20.90
N VAL A 47 -2.96 24.92 21.38
CA VAL A 47 -4.39 24.69 21.68
C VAL A 47 -4.94 25.72 22.66
N ARG A 48 -4.17 26.03 23.72
CA ARG A 48 -4.57 27.02 24.73
C ARG A 48 -4.65 28.43 24.17
N GLU A 49 -3.74 28.78 23.28
CA GLU A 49 -3.76 30.10 22.66
C GLU A 49 -4.92 30.24 21.66
N LEU A 50 -5.20 29.19 20.88
CA LEU A 50 -6.36 29.16 20.00
C LEU A 50 -7.67 29.24 20.80
N GLU A 51 -7.78 28.53 21.92
CA GLU A 51 -8.92 28.65 22.84
C GLU A 51 -9.12 30.10 23.32
N ARG A 52 -8.04 30.72 23.82
CA ARG A 52 -8.09 32.09 24.34
C ARG A 52 -8.51 33.12 23.28
N LEU A 53 -8.01 32.97 22.05
CA LEU A 53 -8.27 33.90 20.95
C LEU A 53 -9.62 33.67 20.25
N SER A 54 -10.04 32.42 20.11
CA SER A 54 -11.27 32.07 19.39
C SER A 54 -12.52 32.03 20.28
N GLY A 55 -12.35 31.84 21.59
CA GLY A 55 -13.46 31.56 22.52
C GLY A 55 -14.00 30.14 22.43
N VAL A 56 -13.46 29.29 21.55
CA VAL A 56 -13.84 27.88 21.41
C VAL A 56 -13.19 27.06 22.52
N SER A 57 -13.96 26.20 23.18
CA SER A 57 -13.45 25.41 24.31
C SER A 57 -12.23 24.53 23.94
N HIS A 58 -11.31 24.36 24.89
CA HIS A 58 -10.16 23.44 24.77
C HIS A 58 -10.58 22.05 24.29
N THR A 59 -11.69 21.54 24.80
CA THR A 59 -12.22 20.21 24.47
C THR A 59 -12.62 20.13 23.00
N THR A 60 -13.34 21.14 22.50
CA THR A 60 -13.76 21.19 21.09
C THR A 60 -12.55 21.28 20.16
N ILE A 61 -11.61 22.19 20.43
CA ILE A 61 -10.38 22.33 19.64
C ILE A 61 -9.57 21.03 19.66
N SER A 62 -9.40 20.39 20.83
CA SER A 62 -8.64 19.13 20.93
C SER A 62 -9.34 17.99 20.19
N ARG A 63 -10.67 17.97 20.10
CA ARG A 63 -11.38 16.94 19.33
C ARG A 63 -11.23 17.16 17.83
N LEU A 64 -11.37 18.41 17.39
CA LEU A 64 -11.15 18.81 15.99
C LEU A 64 -9.73 18.48 15.54
N ARG A 65 -8.72 18.90 16.32
CA ARG A 65 -7.31 18.65 16.06
C ARG A 65 -6.96 17.17 15.91
N ARG A 66 -7.64 16.28 16.66
CA ARG A 66 -7.39 14.83 16.63
C ARG A 66 -8.23 14.08 15.59
N GLY A 67 -9.08 14.77 14.83
CA GLY A 67 -10.04 14.14 13.92
C GLY A 67 -11.17 13.36 14.61
N TRP A 68 -11.40 13.59 15.92
CA TRP A 68 -12.45 12.87 16.69
C TRP A 68 -13.79 13.59 16.71
N ALA A 69 -13.87 14.75 16.06
CA ALA A 69 -15.11 15.50 15.97
C ALA A 69 -16.05 14.82 14.97
N LYS A 70 -17.29 14.57 15.39
CA LYS A 70 -18.35 14.03 14.52
C LYS A 70 -19.18 15.14 13.87
N SER A 71 -19.12 16.33 14.45
CA SER A 71 -19.80 17.53 14.00
C SER A 71 -18.98 18.73 14.44
N ILE A 72 -19.17 19.83 13.73
CA ILE A 72 -18.64 21.15 14.08
C ILE A 72 -19.76 22.16 13.87
N GLU A 73 -19.95 23.03 14.86
CA GLU A 73 -20.88 24.15 14.73
C GLU A 73 -20.24 25.23 13.86
N PHE A 74 -21.00 25.82 12.94
CA PHE A 74 -20.47 26.84 12.02
C PHE A 74 -19.91 28.06 12.74
N GLU A 75 -20.46 28.42 13.90
CA GLU A 75 -19.91 29.51 14.71
C GLU A 75 -18.49 29.20 15.20
N HIS A 76 -18.26 28.00 15.75
CA HIS A 76 -16.92 27.55 16.14
C HIS A 76 -15.96 27.50 14.94
N LEU A 77 -16.42 27.02 13.78
CA LEU A 77 -15.61 27.00 12.56
C LEU A 77 -15.22 28.42 12.14
N ALA A 78 -16.17 29.36 12.13
CA ALA A 78 -15.94 30.76 11.77
C ALA A 78 -14.98 31.46 12.74
N GLN A 79 -15.10 31.20 14.05
CA GLN A 79 -14.19 31.72 15.08
C GLN A 79 -12.76 31.21 14.88
N ILE A 80 -12.58 29.92 14.63
CA ILE A 80 -11.27 29.32 14.34
C ILE A 80 -10.69 29.91 13.05
N CYS A 81 -11.48 29.98 11.98
CA CYS A 81 -11.07 30.55 10.69
C CYS A 81 -10.56 31.99 10.83
N ARG A 82 -11.28 32.81 11.62
CA ARG A 82 -10.92 34.22 11.88
C ARG A 82 -9.57 34.35 12.58
N VAL A 83 -9.31 33.52 13.60
CA VAL A 83 -8.04 33.57 14.36
C VAL A 83 -6.86 33.09 13.52
N LEU A 84 -7.04 32.02 12.75
CA LEU A 84 -5.97 31.44 11.93
C LEU A 84 -5.76 32.20 10.60
N GLY A 85 -6.71 33.04 10.21
CA GLY A 85 -6.69 33.75 8.92
C GLY A 85 -6.83 32.79 7.74
N VAL A 86 -7.76 31.84 7.85
CA VAL A 86 -8.01 30.78 6.87
C VAL A 86 -9.49 30.69 6.54
N THR A 87 -9.84 29.92 5.51
CA THR A 87 -11.22 29.64 5.10
C THR A 87 -11.69 28.27 5.63
N PRO A 88 -13.00 28.01 5.67
CA PRO A 88 -13.54 26.69 6.01
C PRO A 88 -12.94 25.55 5.16
N GLY A 89 -12.67 25.79 3.88
CA GLY A 89 -12.07 24.81 2.97
C GLY A 89 -10.61 24.48 3.30
N ASP A 90 -9.91 25.36 4.00
CA ASP A 90 -8.56 25.05 4.51
C ASP A 90 -8.61 24.11 5.72
N VAL A 91 -9.67 24.21 6.53
CA VAL A 91 -9.85 23.46 7.78
C VAL A 91 -10.50 22.09 7.54
N ILE A 92 -11.49 22.02 6.65
CA ILE A 92 -12.27 20.82 6.38
C ILE A 92 -12.10 20.47 4.89
N VAL A 93 -11.42 19.36 4.64
CA VAL A 93 -11.11 18.89 3.29
C VAL A 93 -11.84 17.58 3.05
N TYR A 94 -12.28 17.35 1.82
CA TYR A 94 -12.79 16.07 1.37
C TYR A 94 -11.74 15.38 0.52
N HIS A 95 -11.44 14.12 0.86
CA HIS A 95 -10.66 13.21 0.03
C HIS A 95 -11.60 12.10 -0.48
N ALA A 96 -11.53 11.83 -1.77
CA ALA A 96 -12.22 10.70 -2.37
C ALA A 96 -11.76 9.41 -1.68
N LEU A 97 -12.69 8.46 -1.51
CA LEU A 97 -12.40 7.17 -0.88
C LEU A 97 -11.82 6.20 -1.91
N ASP A 98 -10.55 6.42 -2.24
CA ASP A 98 -9.76 5.64 -3.18
C ASP A 98 -8.43 5.18 -2.54
N ILE A 99 -7.57 4.53 -3.32
CA ILE A 99 -6.25 4.07 -2.84
C ILE A 99 -5.32 5.19 -2.35
N TRP A 100 -5.59 6.45 -2.72
CA TRP A 100 -4.81 7.62 -2.32
C TRP A 100 -5.30 8.20 -1.00
N TYR A 101 -6.53 7.89 -0.58
CA TYR A 101 -7.10 8.33 0.70
C TYR A 101 -6.17 8.09 1.91
N PRO A 102 -5.63 6.87 2.15
CA PRO A 102 -4.78 6.62 3.30
C PRO A 102 -3.45 7.39 3.21
N ILE A 103 -2.93 7.56 2.00
CA ILE A 103 -1.68 8.30 1.74
C ILE A 103 -1.86 9.79 2.08
N CYS A 104 -2.96 10.39 1.63
CA CYS A 104 -3.33 11.78 1.95
C CYS A 104 -3.46 11.98 3.47
N LEU A 105 -4.14 11.05 4.17
CA LEU A 105 -4.32 11.13 5.60
C LEU A 105 -2.99 10.99 6.37
N GLN A 106 -2.17 10.00 6.03
CA GLN A 106 -0.90 9.78 6.73
C GLN A 106 0.14 10.87 6.41
N GLY A 107 -0.03 11.58 5.28
CA GLY A 107 0.89 12.61 4.82
C GLY A 107 2.27 12.06 4.46
N SER A 108 2.40 10.75 4.29
CA SER A 108 3.65 10.11 3.87
C SER A 108 3.41 8.75 3.23
N VAL A 109 4.27 8.40 2.29
CA VAL A 109 4.29 7.09 1.62
C VAL A 109 5.73 6.65 1.41
N THR A 110 6.01 5.38 1.65
CA THR A 110 7.30 4.77 1.34
C THR A 110 7.20 3.97 0.04
N ILE A 111 7.97 4.36 -0.97
CA ILE A 111 8.07 3.62 -2.23
C ILE A 111 9.31 2.72 -2.16
N HIS A 112 9.08 1.42 -2.29
CA HIS A 112 10.11 0.39 -2.27
C HIS A 112 10.56 0.06 -3.69
N LEU A 113 11.87 0.14 -3.93
CA LEU A 113 12.51 -0.13 -5.21
C LEU A 113 13.51 -1.28 -5.09
N GLY A 114 13.56 -2.09 -6.15
CA GLY A 114 14.60 -3.10 -6.40
C GLY A 114 14.50 -4.35 -5.53
N SER A 115 14.75 -5.52 -6.13
CA SER A 115 15.73 -6.49 -5.66
C SER A 115 16.14 -7.37 -6.85
N SER A 116 17.43 -7.41 -7.20
CA SER A 116 17.88 -8.33 -8.25
C SER A 116 17.38 -9.75 -7.94
N ALA A 117 16.84 -10.44 -8.95
CA ALA A 117 16.49 -11.86 -8.84
C ALA A 117 17.65 -12.58 -8.15
N LEU A 118 17.41 -13.24 -7.02
CA LEU A 118 18.43 -14.13 -6.47
C LEU A 118 18.79 -15.13 -7.58
N PRO A 119 20.08 -15.27 -7.95
CA PRO A 119 20.47 -16.30 -8.90
C PRO A 119 20.07 -17.68 -8.33
N ASP A 120 19.66 -18.59 -9.21
CA ASP A 120 19.17 -19.95 -8.88
C ASP A 120 20.15 -20.77 -8.02
N THR A 121 21.43 -20.38 -8.00
CA THR A 121 22.49 -20.99 -7.19
C THR A 121 22.82 -20.11 -6.00
N LEU A 122 22.49 -20.58 -4.80
CA LEU A 122 23.00 -20.06 -3.52
C LEU A 122 24.52 -20.30 -3.32
N GLU A 123 25.25 -20.64 -4.37
CA GLU A 123 26.69 -20.90 -4.35
C GLU A 123 27.43 -19.81 -5.12
N GLY A 124 27.67 -18.69 -4.46
CA GLY A 124 28.53 -17.63 -4.96
C GLY A 124 28.43 -16.36 -4.11
N PRO A 125 29.54 -15.62 -3.92
CA PRO A 125 29.47 -14.32 -3.28
C PRO A 125 28.56 -13.40 -4.11
N VAL A 126 27.59 -12.78 -3.44
CA VAL A 126 26.83 -11.68 -4.04
C VAL A 126 27.84 -10.59 -4.36
N ASP A 127 28.00 -10.29 -5.65
CA ASP A 127 29.01 -9.36 -6.12
C ASP A 127 28.65 -7.94 -5.65
N ALA A 128 29.30 -7.48 -4.58
CA ALA A 128 29.14 -6.16 -3.97
C ALA A 128 29.48 -5.00 -4.92
N GLY A 129 30.03 -5.30 -6.11
CA GLY A 129 30.35 -4.32 -7.16
C GLY A 129 29.19 -3.92 -8.07
N LYS A 130 28.00 -4.51 -7.91
CA LYS A 130 26.84 -4.23 -8.77
C LYS A 130 26.21 -2.87 -8.45
N GLY A 131 26.42 -1.87 -9.31
CA GLY A 131 25.91 -0.52 -9.14
C GLY A 131 24.37 -0.43 -9.17
N PHE A 132 23.81 0.73 -8.79
CA PHE A 132 22.35 1.04 -8.73
C PHE A 132 21.51 0.60 -9.97
N ARG A 133 22.12 0.53 -11.15
CA ARG A 133 21.46 0.08 -12.40
C ARG A 133 21.23 -1.43 -12.48
N GLU A 134 21.95 -2.22 -11.68
CA GLU A 134 21.86 -3.68 -11.68
C GLU A 134 20.84 -4.20 -10.66
N THR A 135 20.37 -3.33 -9.75
CA THR A 135 19.39 -3.64 -8.71
C THR A 135 17.99 -3.09 -8.99
N VAL A 136 17.86 -2.11 -9.89
CA VAL A 136 16.59 -1.44 -10.23
C VAL A 136 16.41 -1.37 -11.75
N GLY A 137 15.29 -1.88 -12.27
CA GLY A 137 14.99 -1.83 -13.70
C GLY A 137 14.65 -0.41 -14.17
N SER A 138 14.91 -0.09 -15.45
CA SER A 138 14.56 1.23 -16.01
C SER A 138 13.08 1.55 -15.89
N PHE A 139 12.21 0.54 -16.02
CA PHE A 139 10.77 0.68 -15.84
C PHE A 139 10.35 0.91 -14.39
N ASP A 140 11.11 0.43 -13.40
CA ASP A 140 10.83 0.73 -11.99
C ASP A 140 11.13 2.21 -11.71
N VAL A 141 12.19 2.76 -12.33
CA VAL A 141 12.51 4.19 -12.28
C VAL A 141 11.43 5.03 -12.98
N TYR A 142 10.95 4.60 -14.14
CA TYR A 142 9.84 5.29 -14.83
C TYR A 142 8.56 5.27 -13.99
N SER A 143 8.25 4.11 -13.39
CA SER A 143 7.08 3.94 -12.51
C SER A 143 7.19 4.84 -11.27
N PHE A 144 8.38 4.88 -10.65
CA PHE A 144 8.66 5.78 -9.54
C PHE A 144 8.45 7.23 -9.92
N ALA A 145 9.04 7.69 -11.04
CA ALA A 145 8.90 9.06 -11.50
C ALA A 145 7.42 9.42 -11.71
N GLU A 146 6.66 8.59 -12.41
CA GLU A 146 5.24 8.82 -12.69
C GLU A 146 4.40 8.90 -11.41
N LEU A 147 4.62 7.99 -10.45
CA LEU A 147 3.90 8.02 -9.18
C LEU A 147 4.28 9.24 -8.34
N THR A 148 5.55 9.61 -8.28
CA THR A 148 5.98 10.79 -7.51
C THR A 148 5.47 12.11 -8.10
N GLU A 149 5.46 12.23 -9.43
CA GLU A 149 4.88 13.39 -10.12
C GLU A 149 3.37 13.47 -9.86
N PHE A 150 2.67 12.33 -9.96
CA PHE A 150 1.24 12.26 -9.68
C PHE A 150 0.94 12.65 -8.22
N ILE A 151 1.63 12.06 -7.23
CA ILE A 151 1.49 12.40 -5.81
C ILE A 151 1.71 13.90 -5.57
N GLY A 152 2.78 14.46 -6.14
CA GLY A 152 3.07 15.89 -6.04
C GLY A 152 2.02 16.79 -6.70
N SER A 153 1.29 16.29 -7.71
CA SER A 153 0.27 17.05 -8.42
C SER A 153 -1.04 17.21 -7.64
N PHE A 154 -1.43 16.21 -6.84
CA PHE A 154 -2.72 16.24 -6.12
C PHE A 154 -2.58 16.54 -4.62
N GLU A 155 -1.43 16.27 -4.00
CA GLU A 155 -1.19 16.58 -2.59
C GLU A 155 0.29 16.88 -2.31
N GLN A 156 0.66 18.17 -2.36
CA GLN A 156 2.05 18.63 -2.17
C GLN A 156 2.63 18.33 -0.78
N ARG A 157 1.79 17.98 0.20
CA ARG A 157 2.23 17.72 1.58
C ARG A 157 2.68 16.28 1.81
N VAL A 158 2.36 15.35 0.90
CA VAL A 158 2.72 13.93 1.08
C VAL A 158 4.24 13.80 0.97
N GLN A 159 4.87 13.39 2.08
CA GLN A 159 6.28 13.06 2.10
C GLN A 159 6.51 11.71 1.42
N VAL A 160 7.14 11.71 0.25
CA VAL A 160 7.61 10.49 -0.39
C VAL A 160 8.95 10.08 0.22
N ARG A 161 9.03 8.86 0.74
CA ARG A 161 10.26 8.20 1.18
C ARG A 161 10.61 7.11 0.18
N VAL A 162 11.90 6.91 -0.06
CA VAL A 162 12.39 5.83 -0.91
C VAL A 162 13.09 4.82 -0.03
N ALA A 163 12.70 3.56 -0.16
CA ALA A 163 13.38 2.44 0.46
C ALA A 163 13.92 1.53 -0.66
N LEU A 164 15.19 1.13 -0.54
CA LEU A 164 15.76 0.09 -1.38
C LEU A 164 15.61 -1.23 -0.63
N CYS A 165 15.04 -2.26 -1.25
CA CYS A 165 14.99 -3.55 -0.58
C CYS A 165 16.43 -4.07 -0.45
N PRO A 166 16.85 -4.52 0.75
CA PRO A 166 18.24 -4.89 0.97
C PRO A 166 18.65 -6.06 0.08
N THR A 167 19.74 -5.87 -0.66
CA THR A 167 20.52 -6.97 -1.23
C THR A 167 21.27 -7.64 -0.10
N GLY A 168 21.10 -8.94 0.10
CA GLY A 168 21.74 -9.63 1.20
C GLY A 168 23.26 -9.53 1.15
N GLU A 169 23.84 -8.67 1.98
CA GLU A 169 25.21 -8.82 2.45
C GLU A 169 25.18 -9.36 3.88
N GLY A 170 25.92 -10.45 4.12
CA GLY A 170 26.32 -10.89 5.45
C GLY A 170 25.30 -11.70 6.28
N ASP A 171 24.01 -11.62 5.98
CA ASP A 171 22.96 -12.36 6.68
C ASP A 171 22.35 -13.44 5.77
N THR A 172 22.05 -14.63 6.33
CA THR A 172 21.35 -15.68 5.57
C THR A 172 19.98 -15.19 5.11
N PHE A 173 19.43 -15.72 4.03
CA PHE A 173 18.08 -15.40 3.49
C PHE A 173 16.98 -15.33 4.59
N ALA A 174 17.11 -16.17 5.62
CA ALA A 174 16.20 -16.22 6.77
C ALA A 174 16.38 -15.08 7.80
N GLN A 175 17.43 -14.27 7.72
CA GLN A 175 17.76 -13.20 8.66
C GLN A 175 17.41 -11.80 8.13
N LEU A 176 17.58 -11.53 6.83
CA LEU A 176 17.29 -10.20 6.23
C LEU A 176 15.79 -9.91 6.03
N HIS A 177 14.98 -10.96 5.82
CA HIS A 177 13.58 -10.84 5.41
C HIS A 177 12.60 -11.43 6.43
N LYS A 178 13.09 -11.97 7.56
CA LYS A 178 12.21 -12.39 8.66
C LYS A 178 11.52 -11.17 9.26
N GLY A 179 10.31 -10.93 8.80
CA GLY A 179 9.42 -9.93 9.36
C GLY A 179 9.35 -8.61 8.60
N THR A 180 10.06 -8.39 7.50
CA THR A 180 9.95 -7.12 6.73
C THR A 180 8.59 -7.00 6.03
N ALA A 181 8.17 -8.04 5.30
CA ALA A 181 6.83 -8.08 4.69
C ALA A 181 5.71 -8.02 5.73
N THR A 182 5.86 -8.79 6.81
CA THR A 182 4.94 -8.78 7.96
C THR A 182 4.91 -7.40 8.63
N SER A 183 6.07 -6.76 8.83
CA SER A 183 6.22 -5.41 9.34
C SER A 183 5.48 -4.39 8.46
N ILE A 184 5.64 -4.45 7.14
CA ILE A 184 4.93 -3.57 6.21
C ILE A 184 3.41 -3.70 6.36
N LEU A 185 2.90 -4.91 6.60
CA LEU A 185 1.47 -5.16 6.79
C LEU A 185 0.97 -4.79 8.21
N GLU A 186 1.80 -4.99 9.24
CA GLU A 186 1.41 -4.89 10.66
C GLU A 186 1.78 -3.55 11.33
N GLU A 187 2.90 -2.94 10.95
CA GLU A 187 3.38 -1.71 11.58
C GLU A 187 2.53 -0.48 11.24
N GLY A 188 1.68 -0.59 10.22
CA GLY A 188 0.84 0.46 9.69
C GLY A 188 1.65 1.51 8.93
N GLY A 189 0.99 2.16 7.96
CA GLY A 189 1.62 3.14 7.09
C GLY A 189 1.20 2.95 5.65
N CYS A 190 1.71 3.80 4.77
CA CYS A 190 1.45 3.71 3.34
C CYS A 190 2.71 3.26 2.61
N HIS A 191 2.60 2.16 1.87
CA HIS A 191 3.70 1.54 1.16
C HIS A 191 3.30 1.24 -0.29
N ILE A 192 4.17 1.59 -1.23
CA ILE A 192 4.06 1.19 -2.63
C ILE A 192 5.30 0.38 -2.97
N ILE A 193 5.14 -0.83 -3.47
CA ILE A 193 6.24 -1.73 -3.83
C ILE A 193 6.26 -1.84 -5.35
N LEU A 194 7.41 -1.53 -5.95
CA LEU A 194 7.58 -1.58 -7.39
C LEU A 194 8.40 -2.82 -7.77
N ALA A 195 7.94 -3.48 -8.84
CA ALA A 195 8.58 -4.51 -9.66
C ALA A 195 7.93 -5.91 -9.61
N SER A 196 8.31 -6.72 -10.60
CA SER A 196 7.90 -8.12 -10.73
C SER A 196 8.46 -8.99 -9.60
N PRO A 197 7.86 -10.16 -9.28
CA PRO A 197 8.44 -11.15 -8.36
C PRO A 197 9.87 -11.58 -8.73
N LYS A 198 10.23 -11.48 -10.02
CA LYS A 198 11.58 -11.78 -10.53
C LYS A 198 12.59 -10.69 -10.19
N ALA A 199 12.16 -9.44 -10.06
CA ALA A 199 13.02 -8.26 -9.93
C ALA A 199 12.78 -7.50 -8.62
N ASN A 200 11.87 -7.98 -7.79
CA ASN A 200 11.70 -7.60 -6.40
C ASN A 200 10.99 -8.72 -5.64
N SER A 201 11.77 -9.52 -4.91
CA SER A 201 11.31 -10.61 -4.06
C SER A 201 10.36 -10.14 -2.95
N LEU A 202 10.50 -8.89 -2.46
CA LEU A 202 9.64 -8.32 -1.43
C LEU A 202 8.18 -8.22 -1.90
N ALA A 203 7.94 -7.95 -3.17
CA ALA A 203 6.59 -7.86 -3.72
C ALA A 203 5.86 -9.21 -3.56
N GLU A 204 6.54 -10.32 -3.86
CA GLU A 204 6.00 -11.66 -3.64
C GLU A 204 5.84 -11.95 -2.14
N GLU A 205 6.80 -11.59 -1.29
CA GLU A 205 6.70 -11.81 0.15
C GLU A 205 5.51 -11.11 0.78
N VAL A 206 5.24 -9.86 0.39
CA VAL A 206 4.09 -9.10 0.88
C VAL A 206 2.78 -9.73 0.44
N VAL A 207 2.66 -10.10 -0.84
CA VAL A 207 1.47 -10.81 -1.33
C VAL A 207 1.30 -12.15 -0.60
N CYS A 208 2.36 -12.95 -0.50
CA CYS A 208 2.32 -14.23 0.19
C CYS A 208 1.94 -14.09 1.67
N ALA A 209 2.53 -13.13 2.39
CA ALA A 209 2.21 -12.86 3.78
C ALA A 209 0.74 -12.46 3.97
N ALA A 210 0.20 -11.65 3.07
CA ALA A 210 -1.21 -11.24 3.09
C ALA A 210 -2.18 -12.40 2.88
N TYR A 211 -1.82 -13.39 2.06
CA TYR A 211 -2.62 -14.60 1.81
C TYR A 211 -2.27 -15.78 2.75
N GLY A 212 -1.32 -15.62 3.68
CA GLY A 212 -0.90 -16.69 4.58
C GLY A 212 -0.13 -17.83 3.91
N VAL A 213 0.52 -17.56 2.78
CA VAL A 213 1.27 -18.53 1.98
C VAL A 213 2.77 -18.34 2.21
N PRO A 214 3.59 -19.39 2.29
CA PRO A 214 5.04 -19.24 2.30
C PRO A 214 5.56 -18.72 0.95
N PRO A 215 6.40 -17.67 0.92
CA PRO A 215 6.90 -17.11 -0.34
C PRO A 215 7.88 -18.06 -1.04
N PHE A 216 8.06 -17.90 -2.35
CA PHE A 216 8.96 -18.66 -3.22
C PHE A 216 8.66 -20.16 -3.30
N SER A 217 7.43 -20.55 -2.97
CA SER A 217 6.96 -21.93 -3.00
C SER A 217 6.44 -22.29 -4.38
N ARG A 218 6.76 -23.47 -4.91
CA ARG A 218 6.22 -23.91 -6.20
C ARG A 218 4.87 -24.60 -6.03
N GLY A 219 4.00 -24.49 -7.04
CA GLY A 219 2.74 -25.23 -7.09
C GLY A 219 1.68 -24.77 -6.10
N VAL A 220 1.79 -23.55 -5.57
CA VAL A 220 0.83 -22.95 -4.64
C VAL A 220 0.04 -21.80 -5.26
N ALA A 221 0.12 -21.60 -6.58
CA ALA A 221 -0.51 -20.49 -7.29
C ALA A 221 -2.03 -20.44 -7.09
N GLU A 222 -2.68 -21.60 -6.92
CA GLU A 222 -4.11 -21.73 -6.60
C GLU A 222 -4.51 -21.10 -5.26
N SER A 223 -3.54 -20.75 -4.41
CA SER A 223 -3.80 -20.02 -3.15
C SER A 223 -4.11 -18.54 -3.37
N PHE A 224 -3.96 -18.03 -4.58
CA PHE A 224 -4.24 -16.65 -4.98
C PHE A 224 -5.33 -16.65 -6.06
N PRO A 225 -6.21 -15.64 -6.15
CA PRO A 225 -7.22 -15.59 -7.21
C PRO A 225 -6.63 -15.40 -8.61
N LEU A 226 -5.45 -14.79 -8.71
CA LEU A 226 -4.75 -14.53 -9.95
C LEU A 226 -3.29 -14.96 -9.83
N ALA A 227 -2.74 -15.49 -10.92
CA ALA A 227 -1.35 -15.91 -10.99
C ALA A 227 -0.69 -15.50 -12.31
N PHE A 228 0.63 -15.37 -12.28
CA PHE A 228 1.43 -15.24 -13.49
C PHE A 228 1.55 -16.59 -14.19
N ALA A 229 1.15 -16.64 -15.45
CA ALA A 229 1.36 -17.78 -16.33
C ALA A 229 2.65 -17.56 -17.14
N TYR A 230 3.69 -18.30 -16.78
CA TYR A 230 4.98 -18.28 -17.45
C TYR A 230 5.14 -19.45 -18.40
N ASP A 231 6.04 -19.30 -19.36
CA ASP A 231 6.44 -20.38 -20.26
C ASP A 231 7.00 -21.59 -19.49
N GLU A 232 6.56 -22.80 -19.83
CA GLU A 232 6.98 -24.06 -19.23
C GLU A 232 8.50 -24.29 -19.24
N SER A 233 9.22 -23.76 -20.23
CA SER A 233 10.69 -23.83 -20.28
C SER A 233 11.35 -23.18 -19.06
N ARG A 234 10.65 -22.28 -18.37
CA ARG A 234 11.15 -21.57 -17.18
C ARG A 234 10.84 -22.29 -15.87
N GLN A 235 10.10 -23.41 -15.89
CA GLN A 235 9.65 -24.11 -14.68
C GLN A 235 10.81 -24.49 -13.74
N ASN A 236 11.96 -24.86 -14.31
CA ASN A 236 13.12 -25.26 -13.52
C ASN A 236 13.92 -24.07 -12.96
N ALA A 237 13.96 -22.96 -13.68
CA ALA A 237 14.74 -21.75 -13.37
C ALA A 237 13.93 -20.66 -12.61
N MET A 238 12.70 -20.96 -12.21
CA MET A 238 11.85 -20.00 -11.52
C MET A 238 11.29 -20.57 -10.22
N ARG A 239 11.42 -19.82 -9.13
CA ARG A 239 10.80 -20.11 -7.84
C ARG A 239 9.92 -18.93 -7.45
N SER A 240 8.61 -19.11 -7.58
CA SER A 240 7.62 -18.09 -7.24
C SER A 240 6.30 -18.77 -6.86
N SER A 241 5.72 -18.30 -5.75
CA SER A 241 4.40 -18.72 -5.26
C SER A 241 3.26 -18.25 -6.15
N LEU A 242 3.47 -17.17 -6.92
CA LEU A 242 2.50 -16.59 -7.83
C LEU A 242 2.63 -17.13 -9.26
N ALA A 243 3.46 -18.14 -9.50
CA ALA A 243 3.74 -18.67 -10.83
C ALA A 243 3.00 -19.98 -11.12
N THR A 244 2.34 -20.01 -12.28
CA THR A 244 1.97 -21.23 -12.99
C THR A 244 2.75 -21.31 -14.30
N PHE A 245 2.82 -22.51 -14.88
CA PHE A 245 3.60 -22.80 -16.07
C PHE A 245 2.70 -23.35 -17.17
N VAL A 246 2.74 -22.69 -18.33
CA VAL A 246 1.83 -22.91 -19.46
C VAL A 246 2.61 -22.90 -20.79
N PRO A 247 2.02 -23.36 -21.90
CA PRO A 247 2.59 -23.18 -23.23
C PRO A 247 2.83 -21.70 -23.58
N ALA A 248 3.79 -21.45 -24.48
CA ALA A 248 4.29 -20.11 -24.82
C ALA A 248 3.21 -19.11 -25.27
N ASP A 249 2.18 -19.58 -25.97
CA ASP A 249 1.06 -18.80 -26.49
C ASP A 249 0.01 -18.42 -25.43
N ARG A 250 0.15 -18.95 -24.22
CA ARG A 250 -0.72 -18.70 -23.07
C ARG A 250 -0.06 -17.89 -21.96
N CYS A 251 1.12 -17.32 -22.21
CA CYS A 251 1.81 -16.51 -21.21
C CYS A 251 1.02 -15.25 -20.84
N GLY A 252 1.06 -14.86 -19.56
CA GLY A 252 0.37 -13.66 -19.09
C GLY A 252 -0.09 -13.75 -17.63
N ILE A 253 -1.31 -13.29 -17.36
CA ILE A 253 -2.03 -13.47 -16.09
C ILE A 253 -3.21 -14.40 -16.33
N VAL A 254 -3.37 -15.39 -15.45
CA VAL A 254 -4.52 -16.29 -15.44
C VAL A 254 -5.33 -16.15 -14.16
N ASP A 255 -6.63 -16.38 -14.29
CA ASP A 255 -7.50 -16.69 -13.17
C ASP A 255 -7.22 -18.13 -12.71
N THR A 256 -7.02 -18.33 -11.41
CA THR A 256 -6.54 -19.61 -10.89
C THR A 256 -7.65 -20.64 -10.68
N GLU A 257 -8.91 -20.20 -10.60
CA GLU A 257 -10.08 -21.06 -10.46
C GLU A 257 -10.55 -21.58 -11.83
N THR A 258 -10.67 -20.68 -12.80
CA THR A 258 -11.15 -20.97 -14.17
C THR A 258 -10.04 -21.38 -15.13
N HIS A 259 -8.79 -21.07 -14.78
CA HIS A 259 -7.61 -21.20 -15.65
C HIS A 259 -7.69 -20.37 -16.95
N GLU A 260 -8.58 -19.38 -17.02
CA GLU A 260 -8.71 -18.50 -18.17
C GLU A 260 -7.58 -17.45 -18.21
N LEU A 261 -7.14 -17.10 -19.42
CA LEU A 261 -6.14 -16.06 -19.63
C LEU A 261 -6.80 -14.68 -19.56
N VAL A 262 -6.63 -13.97 -18.44
CA VAL A 262 -7.27 -12.67 -18.20
C VAL A 262 -6.50 -11.50 -18.79
N ALA A 263 -5.17 -11.64 -18.91
CA ALA A 263 -4.31 -10.66 -19.58
C ALA A 263 -3.17 -11.39 -20.29
N HIS A 264 -3.06 -11.19 -21.60
CA HIS A 264 -2.04 -11.84 -22.42
C HIS A 264 -0.71 -11.08 -22.37
N ARG A 265 0.40 -11.83 -22.42
CA ARG A 265 1.72 -11.30 -22.72
C ARG A 265 2.22 -11.89 -24.03
N SER A 266 2.40 -11.02 -25.02
CA SER A 266 2.90 -11.43 -26.33
C SER A 266 4.43 -11.48 -26.36
N GLN A 267 4.97 -12.26 -27.29
CA GLN A 267 6.37 -12.08 -27.69
C GLN A 267 6.54 -10.70 -28.36
N PRO A 268 7.67 -10.00 -28.14
CA PRO A 268 7.96 -8.77 -28.86
C PRO A 268 8.02 -9.02 -30.37
N ASN A 269 7.27 -8.24 -31.16
CA ASN A 269 7.42 -8.17 -32.61
C ASN A 269 8.11 -6.84 -33.01
N ASN A 270 8.17 -6.53 -34.31
CA ASN A 270 8.88 -5.34 -34.81
C ASN A 270 8.18 -4.00 -34.54
N ASP A 271 6.99 -3.96 -33.92
CA ASP A 271 6.25 -2.72 -33.70
C ASP A 271 5.62 -2.62 -32.31
N THR A 272 4.63 -3.46 -32.00
CA THR A 272 3.91 -3.40 -30.72
C THR A 272 3.72 -4.77 -30.09
N ALA A 273 3.75 -4.81 -28.77
CA ALA A 273 3.55 -6.02 -28.00
C ALA A 273 2.71 -5.76 -26.75
N ASP A 274 2.15 -6.84 -26.24
CA ASP A 274 1.33 -6.84 -25.03
C ASP A 274 2.19 -7.34 -23.84
N ASP A 275 2.05 -6.65 -22.72
CA ASP A 275 2.55 -7.05 -21.41
C ASP A 275 1.39 -6.96 -20.41
N CYS A 276 1.61 -7.49 -19.22
CA CYS A 276 0.59 -7.53 -18.19
C CYS A 276 1.21 -7.45 -16.80
N GLY A 277 0.37 -7.36 -15.78
CA GLY A 277 0.83 -7.34 -14.40
C GLY A 277 -0.31 -7.56 -13.42
N LEU A 278 0.06 -7.65 -12.14
CA LEU A 278 -0.85 -7.67 -11.02
C LEU A 278 -0.67 -6.39 -10.19
N VAL A 279 -1.78 -5.88 -9.68
CA VAL A 279 -1.82 -4.85 -8.65
C VAL A 279 -2.37 -5.51 -7.40
N PHE A 280 -1.54 -5.61 -6.37
CA PHE A 280 -1.98 -6.00 -5.04
C PHE A 280 -2.36 -4.75 -4.25
N VAL A 281 -3.48 -4.81 -3.53
CA VAL A 281 -3.90 -3.75 -2.60
C VAL A 281 -4.44 -4.37 -1.32
N GLN A 282 -4.00 -3.86 -0.18
CA GLN A 282 -4.58 -4.16 1.12
C GLN A 282 -4.58 -2.92 2.00
N ARG A 283 -5.74 -2.57 2.55
CA ARG A 283 -5.83 -1.55 3.61
C ARG A 283 -5.30 -2.14 4.91
N THR A 284 -4.43 -1.43 5.61
CA THR A 284 -3.81 -1.90 6.85
C THR A 284 -4.28 -1.10 8.06
N PRO A 285 -4.51 -1.75 9.21
CA PRO A 285 -4.87 -1.04 10.43
C PRO A 285 -3.68 -0.19 10.91
N VAL A 286 -3.91 1.06 11.27
CA VAL A 286 -2.89 1.85 11.99
C VAL A 286 -3.02 1.57 13.49
N PRO A 287 -1.93 1.16 14.18
CA PRO A 287 -1.94 0.97 15.63
C PRO A 287 -2.38 2.25 16.35
N ALA A 288 -3.19 2.13 17.41
CA ALA A 288 -3.77 3.29 18.10
C ALA A 288 -2.73 4.33 18.56
N ALA A 289 -1.52 3.89 18.91
CA ALA A 289 -0.42 4.78 19.30
C ALA A 289 0.18 5.61 18.16
N LYS A 290 0.05 5.14 16.91
CA LYS A 290 0.54 5.83 15.70
C LYS A 290 -0.54 6.68 15.02
N ARG A 291 -1.81 6.58 15.44
CA ARG A 291 -2.93 7.32 14.82
C ARG A 291 -2.83 8.82 15.09
N ARG A 292 -3.05 9.60 14.04
CA ARG A 292 -3.03 11.07 14.05
C ARG A 292 -4.42 11.66 13.89
N HIS A 293 -5.31 11.00 13.14
CA HIS A 293 -6.62 11.55 12.73
C HIS A 293 -7.80 10.71 13.23
N GLY A 294 -7.55 9.90 14.24
CA GLY A 294 -8.56 9.20 14.99
C GLY A 294 -8.79 7.79 14.56
N ASP A 295 -9.99 7.26 14.82
CA ASP A 295 -10.25 5.84 14.64
C ASP A 295 -10.29 5.42 13.16
N GLU A 296 -10.45 6.38 12.24
CA GLU A 296 -10.44 6.20 10.79
C GLU A 296 -9.04 6.15 10.19
N ASP A 297 -7.98 6.35 10.98
CA ASP A 297 -6.61 6.15 10.50
C ASP A 297 -6.41 4.72 10.01
N GLU A 298 -6.02 4.66 8.76
CA GLU A 298 -5.62 3.45 8.06
C GLU A 298 -4.37 3.72 7.24
N GLY A 299 -3.66 2.63 6.97
CA GLY A 299 -2.58 2.57 6.02
C GLY A 299 -3.04 1.81 4.78
N ILE A 300 -2.15 1.73 3.81
CA ILE A 300 -2.38 0.95 2.60
C ILE A 300 -1.07 0.37 2.11
N VAL A 301 -1.12 -0.87 1.66
CA VAL A 301 0.00 -1.53 1.00
C VAL A 301 -0.43 -1.81 -0.42
N ILE A 302 0.34 -1.31 -1.37
CA ILE A 302 0.16 -1.49 -2.79
C ILE A 302 1.42 -2.17 -3.34
N ALA A 303 1.28 -3.25 -4.09
CA ALA A 303 2.41 -3.83 -4.83
C ALA A 303 2.09 -3.90 -6.32
N LEU A 304 3.01 -3.41 -7.15
CA LEU A 304 2.90 -3.34 -8.61
C LEU A 304 3.80 -4.40 -9.23
N LEU A 305 3.22 -5.54 -9.56
CA LEU A 305 3.92 -6.72 -10.03
C LEU A 305 3.78 -6.85 -11.56
N GLY A 306 4.74 -6.33 -12.32
CA GLY A 306 4.74 -6.54 -13.77
C GLY A 306 5.14 -7.97 -14.16
N HIS A 307 4.61 -8.51 -15.25
CA HIS A 307 5.22 -9.69 -15.89
C HIS A 307 6.53 -9.27 -16.59
N GLY A 308 6.58 -8.06 -17.13
CA GLY A 308 7.77 -7.36 -17.58
C GLY A 308 7.76 -5.89 -17.14
N GLY A 309 8.81 -5.15 -17.54
CA GLY A 309 8.95 -3.72 -17.22
C GLY A 309 7.76 -2.87 -17.70
N PRO A 310 7.31 -2.97 -18.96
CA PRO A 310 6.10 -2.29 -19.43
C PRO A 310 4.86 -2.62 -18.59
N GLY A 311 4.72 -3.85 -18.10
CA GLY A 311 3.68 -4.24 -17.15
C GLY A 311 3.75 -3.48 -15.82
N THR A 312 4.95 -3.34 -15.23
CA THR A 312 5.12 -2.55 -13.98
C THR A 312 4.74 -1.09 -14.18
N LEU A 313 5.19 -0.46 -15.27
CA LEU A 313 4.82 0.92 -15.59
C LEU A 313 3.34 1.07 -15.91
N GLY A 314 2.77 0.09 -16.63
CA GLY A 314 1.33 0.02 -16.90
C GLY A 314 0.52 -0.02 -15.61
N ALA A 315 0.94 -0.81 -14.63
CA ALA A 315 0.33 -0.84 -13.31
C ALA A 315 0.40 0.54 -12.64
N ALA A 316 1.58 1.16 -12.59
CA ALA A 316 1.75 2.49 -11.99
C ALA A 316 0.83 3.55 -12.62
N ARG A 317 0.70 3.53 -13.94
CA ARG A 317 -0.17 4.43 -14.70
C ARG A 317 -1.65 4.16 -14.50
N VAL A 318 -2.06 2.90 -14.29
CA VAL A 318 -3.45 2.58 -13.94
C VAL A 318 -3.84 3.25 -12.62
N LEU A 319 -2.95 3.27 -11.63
CA LEU A 319 -3.24 3.86 -10.31
C LEU A 319 -3.51 5.37 -10.36
N THR A 320 -3.01 6.08 -11.37
CA THR A 320 -3.20 7.54 -11.51
C THR A 320 -4.57 7.91 -12.09
N SER A 321 -5.32 6.94 -12.65
CA SER A 321 -6.69 7.17 -13.10
C SER A 321 -7.66 7.19 -11.91
N PRO A 322 -8.54 8.21 -11.77
CA PRO A 322 -9.53 8.27 -10.70
C PRO A 322 -10.47 7.04 -10.65
N GLU A 323 -10.86 6.53 -11.82
CA GLU A 323 -11.77 5.39 -11.94
C GLU A 323 -11.12 4.11 -11.39
N ALA A 324 -9.86 3.88 -11.76
CA ALA A 324 -9.11 2.73 -11.29
C ALA A 324 -8.71 2.88 -9.82
N ALA A 325 -8.31 4.08 -9.38
CA ALA A 325 -7.98 4.36 -7.98
C ALA A 325 -9.15 4.03 -7.04
N ALA A 326 -10.38 4.38 -7.43
CA ALA A 326 -11.58 4.05 -6.68
C ALA A 326 -11.89 2.54 -6.70
N ALA A 327 -11.77 1.89 -7.86
CA ALA A 327 -12.02 0.45 -8.01
C ALA A 327 -11.02 -0.41 -7.23
N LEU A 328 -9.77 0.04 -7.11
CA LEU A 328 -8.69 -0.69 -6.44
C LEU A 328 -8.78 -0.62 -4.91
N TYR A 329 -9.61 0.26 -4.34
CA TYR A 329 -9.68 0.52 -2.90
C TYR A 329 -10.63 -0.45 -2.18
N PRO A 330 -10.12 -1.44 -1.40
CA PRO A 330 -10.93 -2.49 -0.80
C PRO A 330 -11.95 -1.94 0.21
N ASP A 331 -13.13 -2.55 0.29
CA ASP A 331 -14.18 -2.13 1.23
C ASP A 331 -13.87 -2.54 2.67
N GLU A 332 -13.18 -3.66 2.87
CA GLU A 332 -12.81 -4.18 4.19
C GLU A 332 -11.33 -3.96 4.53
N LEU A 333 -11.08 -3.63 5.80
CA LEU A 333 -9.73 -3.46 6.32
C LEU A 333 -9.05 -4.83 6.49
N GLY A 334 -7.84 -4.97 5.97
CA GLY A 334 -7.08 -6.22 6.04
C GLY A 334 -7.44 -7.23 4.96
N GLU A 335 -8.44 -6.96 4.12
CA GLU A 335 -8.77 -7.82 2.99
C GLU A 335 -7.74 -7.62 1.86
N PRO A 336 -6.97 -8.66 1.47
CA PRO A 336 -6.08 -8.58 0.34
C PRO A 336 -6.86 -8.67 -0.97
N ARG A 337 -6.52 -7.81 -1.93
CA ARG A 337 -7.07 -7.85 -3.29
C ARG A 337 -5.95 -7.91 -4.31
N LEU A 338 -6.14 -8.73 -5.34
CA LEU A 338 -5.28 -8.80 -6.53
C LEU A 338 -6.10 -8.46 -7.76
N TYR A 339 -5.56 -7.57 -8.59
CA TYR A 339 -6.19 -7.15 -9.83
C TYR A 339 -5.22 -7.34 -10.99
N ALA A 340 -5.71 -7.76 -12.15
CA ALA A 340 -4.89 -7.83 -13.35
C ALA A 340 -4.90 -6.50 -14.10
N ILE A 341 -3.79 -6.17 -14.75
CA ILE A 341 -3.69 -5.07 -15.71
C ILE A 341 -3.21 -5.58 -17.05
N ARG A 342 -3.65 -4.90 -18.12
CA ARG A 342 -3.15 -5.06 -19.48
C ARG A 342 -2.31 -3.84 -19.83
N ALA A 343 -1.20 -4.06 -20.53
CA ALA A 343 -0.33 -3.01 -21.01
C ALA A 343 0.02 -3.29 -22.48
N LYS A 344 -0.07 -2.28 -23.33
CA LYS A 344 0.42 -2.34 -24.71
C LYS A 344 1.58 -1.38 -24.83
N TYR A 345 2.66 -1.81 -25.47
CA TYR A 345 3.87 -1.02 -25.60
C TYR A 345 4.48 -1.15 -27.00
N HIS A 346 5.22 -0.11 -27.40
CA HIS A 346 6.09 -0.16 -28.56
C HIS A 346 7.37 -0.93 -28.19
N THR A 347 7.73 -1.93 -28.99
CA THR A 347 8.83 -2.87 -28.68
C THR A 347 10.22 -2.26 -28.75
N GLY A 348 10.32 -1.04 -29.30
CA GLY A 348 11.57 -0.30 -29.40
C GLY A 348 12.44 -0.81 -30.55
N THR A 349 13.47 -0.04 -30.89
CA THR A 349 14.44 -0.42 -31.94
C THR A 349 15.73 -0.96 -31.32
N SER A 350 16.36 -1.92 -31.99
CA SER A 350 17.65 -2.52 -31.58
C SER A 350 18.84 -1.56 -31.69
N ASP A 351 18.64 -0.37 -32.26
CA ASP A 351 19.72 0.55 -32.64
C ASP A 351 20.27 1.38 -31.46
N THR A 352 19.73 1.19 -30.25
CA THR A 352 20.19 1.91 -29.07
C THR A 352 20.54 0.96 -27.93
N PRO A 353 21.60 1.24 -27.16
CA PRO A 353 21.96 0.43 -25.97
C PRO A 353 21.05 0.71 -24.76
N ARG A 354 20.06 1.60 -24.89
CA ARG A 354 19.11 1.93 -23.82
C ARG A 354 17.77 1.26 -24.11
N ASP A 355 17.06 0.90 -23.05
CA ASP A 355 15.68 0.46 -23.16
C ASP A 355 14.82 1.63 -23.68
N ASN A 356 14.35 1.51 -24.92
CA ASN A 356 13.57 2.52 -25.64
C ASN A 356 12.10 2.08 -25.85
N ARG A 357 11.69 1.00 -25.18
CA ARG A 357 10.30 0.57 -25.15
C ARG A 357 9.44 1.65 -24.50
N ARG A 358 8.25 1.87 -25.07
CA ARG A 358 7.33 2.92 -24.60
C ARG A 358 5.93 2.38 -24.41
N LEU A 359 5.35 2.61 -23.23
CA LEU A 359 3.95 2.28 -22.97
C LEU A 359 3.03 3.13 -23.86
N LEU A 360 2.11 2.46 -24.56
CA LEU A 360 1.11 3.05 -25.46
C LEU A 360 -0.25 3.19 -24.77
N SER A 361 -0.67 2.13 -24.07
CA SER A 361 -1.92 2.11 -23.33
C SER A 361 -1.86 1.11 -22.18
N CYS A 362 -2.65 1.33 -21.14
CA CYS A 362 -2.83 0.38 -20.04
C CYS A 362 -4.25 0.47 -19.48
N SER A 363 -4.77 -0.64 -18.98
CA SER A 363 -6.09 -0.67 -18.35
C SER A 363 -6.17 -1.74 -17.25
N LEU A 364 -7.01 -1.49 -16.25
CA LEU A 364 -7.43 -2.51 -15.29
C LEU A 364 -8.29 -3.55 -16.02
N VAL A 365 -8.06 -4.83 -15.75
CA VAL A 365 -8.98 -5.89 -16.18
C VAL A 365 -10.14 -5.87 -15.19
N GLN A 366 -11.36 -5.68 -15.70
CA GLN A 366 -12.55 -5.72 -14.84
C GLN A 366 -12.69 -7.14 -14.28
N PRO A 367 -12.98 -7.28 -12.97
CA PRO A 367 -13.15 -8.57 -12.32
C PRO A 367 -14.35 -9.35 -12.85
#